data_AF-A0AAE3TN57-F1
#
_entry.id   AF-A0AAE3TN57-F1
#
_cell.length_a   1.000
_cell.length_b   1.000
_cell.length_c   1.000
_cell.angle_alpha   90.00
_cell.angle_beta   90.00
_cell.angle_gamma   90.00
#
_symmetry.space_group_name_H-M   'P 1'
#
loop_
_entity.id
_entity.type
_entity.pdbx_description
1 polymer ?
#
loop_
_entity_poly.entity_id
_entity_poly.type
_entity_poly.pdbx_seq_one_letter_code
_entity_poly.pdbx_strand_id
1 'polypeptide(L)'
;MLDRPSLTAAGRAARLVDGRRLREMTLAARHDVRQYDPPADPDDELVAETVEPYDSVADAEARLERLEQRLLDRGDRRAVFLTIYSRMTSRIRTRLDGGAFANTEWMRAYTTTFANYYRRAFLAFERGDLGAVPEPWRIAFGTALRGDALVMQDAFLGINAHVNYDLALTLRDVGIDARRATKRADHFAVDDMLTRLVDVQQRLLAEVYAPGVADIDATFGRLDERLSLLGITEGREQAWRVAVVLEDAAWPPIRSAARWVLRATATGGAVVIRNAGLHPHLLDRLRRLEREGITDEEILASLVSSLDEV
;
A
#
# COMPACT_ATOMS: atom_id res chain seq x y z
N MET A 1 -21.31 24.70 -28.80
CA MET A 1 -19.87 24.48 -28.58
C MET A 1 -19.74 23.55 -27.39
N LEU A 2 -19.77 22.23 -27.63
CA LEU A 2 -19.73 21.22 -26.56
C LEU A 2 -18.32 21.13 -25.99
N ASP A 3 -18.27 21.08 -24.66
CA ASP A 3 -17.11 21.27 -23.81
C ASP A 3 -16.00 20.22 -24.07
N ARG A 4 -14.82 20.67 -24.51
CA ARG A 4 -13.64 19.82 -24.81
C ARG A 4 -12.98 19.09 -23.61
N PRO A 5 -13.12 19.47 -22.32
CA PRO A 5 -12.45 18.75 -21.23
C PRO A 5 -13.03 17.34 -21.02
N SER A 6 -14.34 17.14 -21.22
CA SER A 6 -15.01 15.86 -21.03
C SER A 6 -14.54 14.75 -22.00
N LEU A 7 -14.29 15.10 -23.27
CA LEU A 7 -13.72 14.18 -24.27
C LEU A 7 -12.27 13.81 -23.94
N THR A 8 -11.48 14.72 -23.35
CA THR A 8 -10.12 14.42 -22.92
C THR A 8 -10.07 13.55 -21.67
N ALA A 9 -11.01 13.72 -20.74
CA ALA A 9 -11.13 12.87 -19.55
C ALA A 9 -11.55 11.44 -19.91
N ALA A 10 -12.49 11.26 -20.85
CA ALA A 10 -12.86 9.95 -21.37
C ALA A 10 -11.69 9.25 -22.08
N GLY A 11 -10.93 9.97 -22.91
CA GLY A 11 -9.72 9.45 -23.56
C GLY A 11 -8.61 9.08 -22.56
N ARG A 12 -8.44 9.85 -21.48
CA ARG A 12 -7.53 9.51 -20.38
C ARG A 12 -8.02 8.30 -19.58
N ALA A 13 -9.32 8.20 -19.31
CA ALA A 13 -9.93 7.07 -18.62
C ALA A 13 -9.77 5.76 -19.40
N ALA A 14 -9.93 5.79 -20.72
CA ALA A 14 -9.70 4.63 -21.59
C ALA A 14 -8.25 4.11 -21.51
N ARG A 15 -7.27 5.01 -21.29
CA ARG A 15 -5.85 4.66 -21.12
C ARG A 15 -5.51 4.14 -19.72
N LEU A 16 -6.45 4.12 -18.78
CA LEU A 16 -6.25 3.50 -17.48
C LEU A 16 -6.28 1.97 -17.53
N VAL A 17 -6.75 1.37 -18.64
CA VAL A 17 -6.86 -0.08 -18.81
C VAL A 17 -5.88 -0.54 -19.89
N ASP A 18 -4.93 -1.39 -19.48
CA ASP A 18 -3.99 -2.09 -20.36
C ASP A 18 -4.15 -3.62 -20.19
N GLY A 19 -3.37 -4.41 -20.94
CA GLY A 19 -3.45 -5.88 -20.90
C GLY A 19 -3.15 -6.49 -19.52
N ARG A 20 -2.22 -5.91 -18.75
CA ARG A 20 -1.89 -6.35 -17.38
C ARG A 20 -3.07 -6.09 -16.46
N ARG A 21 -3.66 -4.89 -16.52
CA ARG A 21 -4.81 -4.49 -15.71
C ARG A 21 -6.07 -5.27 -16.04
N LEU A 22 -6.31 -5.58 -17.31
CA LEU A 22 -7.45 -6.42 -17.70
C LEU A 22 -7.36 -7.82 -17.05
N ARG A 23 -6.15 -8.39 -16.98
CA ARG A 23 -5.91 -9.64 -16.27
C ARG A 23 -6.16 -9.50 -14.76
N GLU A 24 -5.65 -8.45 -14.12
CA GLU A 24 -5.91 -8.17 -12.70
C GLU A 24 -7.41 -8.06 -12.42
N MET A 25 -8.14 -7.29 -13.22
CA MET A 25 -9.59 -7.11 -13.07
C MET A 25 -10.34 -8.44 -13.21
N THR A 26 -9.90 -9.31 -14.13
CA THR A 26 -10.47 -10.65 -14.29
C THR A 26 -10.23 -11.52 -13.05
N LEU A 27 -9.03 -11.42 -12.45
CA LEU A 27 -8.70 -12.12 -11.21
C LEU A 27 -9.52 -11.60 -10.03
N ALA A 28 -9.67 -10.28 -9.90
CA ALA A 28 -10.50 -9.66 -8.88
C ALA A 28 -11.95 -10.17 -8.95
N ALA A 29 -12.53 -10.20 -10.15
CA ALA A 29 -13.91 -10.64 -10.35
C ALA A 29 -14.16 -12.11 -9.97
N ARG A 30 -13.12 -12.95 -9.95
CA ARG A 30 -13.22 -14.38 -9.61
C ARG A 30 -12.85 -14.67 -8.17
N HIS A 31 -12.28 -13.71 -7.44
CA HIS A 31 -11.78 -13.92 -6.09
C HIS A 31 -12.85 -13.63 -5.05
N ASP A 32 -13.08 -14.57 -4.15
CA ASP A 32 -14.02 -14.35 -3.06
C ASP A 32 -13.34 -13.59 -1.91
N VAL A 33 -13.54 -12.27 -1.85
CA VAL A 33 -12.99 -11.43 -0.77
C VAL A 33 -13.68 -11.70 0.58
N ARG A 34 -14.81 -12.42 0.61
CA ARG A 34 -15.52 -12.75 1.85
C ARG A 34 -14.81 -13.79 2.71
N GLN A 35 -13.82 -14.50 2.16
CA GLN A 35 -12.99 -15.44 2.92
C GLN A 35 -12.02 -14.76 3.91
N TYR A 36 -11.89 -13.44 3.84
CA TYR A 36 -11.05 -12.63 4.73
C TYR A 36 -11.91 -11.99 5.80
N ASP A 37 -12.02 -12.70 6.92
CA ASP A 37 -12.78 -12.28 8.07
C ASP A 37 -11.97 -11.29 8.94
N PRO A 38 -12.65 -10.32 9.56
CA PRO A 38 -12.07 -9.45 10.57
C PRO A 38 -11.77 -10.26 11.85
N PRO A 39 -11.07 -9.68 12.85
CA PRO A 39 -10.98 -10.32 14.16
C PRO A 39 -12.39 -10.57 14.71
N ALA A 40 -12.56 -11.68 15.44
CA ALA A 40 -13.86 -12.06 16.00
C ALA A 40 -14.36 -11.03 17.01
N ASP A 41 -13.45 -10.51 17.83
CA ASP A 41 -13.69 -9.46 18.79
C ASP A 41 -12.75 -8.29 18.49
N PRO A 42 -13.26 -7.05 18.30
CA PRO A 42 -12.42 -5.88 18.14
C PRO A 42 -11.54 -5.64 19.38
N ASP A 43 -10.26 -5.34 19.17
CA ASP A 43 -9.37 -4.91 20.24
C ASP A 43 -9.59 -3.42 20.52
N ASP A 44 -10.12 -3.11 21.71
CA ASP A 44 -10.43 -1.75 22.14
C ASP A 44 -9.21 -0.82 22.11
N GLU A 45 -8.00 -1.33 22.36
CA GLU A 45 -6.78 -0.53 22.30
C GLU A 45 -6.41 -0.16 20.86
N LEU A 46 -6.55 -1.10 19.92
CA LEU A 46 -6.31 -0.85 18.49
C LEU A 46 -7.38 0.10 17.92
N VAL A 47 -8.63 -0.04 18.37
CA VAL A 47 -9.72 0.87 18.03
C VAL A 47 -9.45 2.29 18.58
N ALA A 48 -8.97 2.40 19.82
CA ALA A 48 -8.69 3.69 20.44
C ALA A 48 -7.61 4.49 19.68
N GLU A 49 -6.57 3.83 19.16
CA GLU A 49 -5.54 4.51 18.37
C GLU A 49 -6.06 5.03 17.01
N THR A 50 -7.14 4.44 16.48
CA THR A 50 -7.61 4.68 15.10
C THR A 50 -8.99 5.34 14.98
N VAL A 51 -9.74 5.48 16.07
CA VAL A 51 -11.10 6.04 16.06
C VAL A 51 -11.15 7.47 15.56
N GLU A 52 -10.30 8.35 16.11
CA GLU A 52 -10.27 9.75 15.71
C GLU A 52 -9.43 9.98 14.46
N PRO A 53 -9.77 10.95 13.59
CA PRO A 53 -8.88 11.39 12.53
C PRO A 53 -7.51 11.87 13.01
N TYR A 54 -6.51 11.69 12.15
CA TYR A 54 -5.22 12.34 12.32
C TYR A 54 -5.32 13.78 11.83
N ASP A 55 -4.88 14.72 12.66
CA ASP A 55 -5.02 16.16 12.36
C ASP A 55 -3.78 16.75 11.68
N SER A 56 -2.63 16.06 11.78
CA SER A 56 -1.37 16.50 11.18
C SER A 56 -0.46 15.31 10.88
N VAL A 57 0.64 15.58 10.16
CA VAL A 57 1.67 14.57 9.89
C VAL A 57 2.34 14.09 11.19
N ALA A 58 2.56 14.98 12.16
CA ALA A 58 3.16 14.62 13.45
C ALA A 58 2.20 13.77 14.31
N ASP A 59 0.90 14.10 14.29
CA ASP A 59 -0.12 13.29 14.97
C ASP A 59 -0.25 11.91 14.32
N ALA A 60 -0.27 11.85 12.98
CA ALA A 60 -0.29 10.60 12.23
C ALA A 60 0.92 9.73 12.56
N GLU A 61 2.15 10.26 12.49
CA GLU A 61 3.37 9.52 12.85
C GLU A 61 3.28 8.95 14.26
N ALA A 62 3.02 9.79 15.27
CA ALA A 62 2.98 9.36 16.66
C ALA A 62 1.91 8.30 16.95
N ARG A 63 0.77 8.34 16.27
CA ARG A 63 -0.33 7.37 16.43
C ARG A 63 -0.09 6.09 15.64
N LEU A 64 0.50 6.18 14.45
CA LEU A 64 0.92 5.01 13.69
C LEU A 64 2.00 4.22 14.42
N GLU A 65 2.97 4.90 15.05
CA GLU A 65 4.02 4.26 15.87
C GLU A 65 3.43 3.53 17.10
N ARG A 66 2.43 4.12 17.77
CA ARG A 66 1.75 3.43 18.89
C ARG A 66 0.93 2.24 18.41
N LEU A 67 0.20 2.38 17.31
CA LEU A 67 -0.55 1.29 16.71
C LEU A 67 0.40 0.15 16.29
N GLU A 68 1.54 0.50 15.69
CA GLU A 68 2.60 -0.43 15.33
C GLU A 68 3.10 -1.19 16.54
N GLN A 69 3.50 -0.50 17.60
CA GLN A 69 4.01 -1.15 18.81
C GLN A 69 2.97 -2.11 19.39
N ARG A 70 1.70 -1.71 19.46
CA ARG A 70 0.63 -2.58 19.96
C ARG A 70 0.45 -3.85 19.13
N LEU A 71 0.60 -3.76 17.80
CA LEU A 71 0.52 -4.92 16.91
C LEU A 71 1.75 -5.81 17.05
N LEU A 72 2.95 -5.23 17.17
CA LEU A 72 4.19 -5.96 17.42
C LEU A 72 4.12 -6.74 18.74
N ASP A 73 3.67 -6.10 19.83
CA ASP A 73 3.52 -6.73 21.15
C ASP A 73 2.55 -7.92 21.14
N ARG A 74 1.67 -8.01 20.12
CA ARG A 74 0.70 -9.09 19.92
C ARG A 74 1.16 -10.15 18.91
N GLY A 75 2.33 -9.99 18.30
CA GLY A 75 2.76 -10.80 17.17
C GLY A 75 1.81 -10.69 15.97
N ASP A 76 1.10 -9.57 15.84
CA ASP A 76 0.12 -9.37 14.77
C ASP A 76 0.81 -8.93 13.48
N ARG A 77 0.71 -9.77 12.45
CA ARG A 77 1.36 -9.54 11.14
C ARG A 77 0.84 -8.34 10.37
N ARG A 78 -0.25 -7.70 10.81
CA ARG A 78 -0.65 -6.38 10.30
C ARG A 78 0.40 -5.31 10.61
N ALA A 79 1.27 -5.54 11.61
CA ALA A 79 2.43 -4.70 11.89
C ALA A 79 3.41 -4.62 10.72
N VAL A 80 3.55 -5.68 9.91
CA VAL A 80 4.58 -5.77 8.85
C VAL A 80 4.53 -4.59 7.88
N PHE A 81 3.36 -4.33 7.30
CA PHE A 81 3.19 -3.17 6.44
C PHE A 81 3.25 -1.86 7.24
N LEU A 82 2.67 -1.85 8.45
CA LEU A 82 2.61 -0.64 9.26
C LEU A 82 4.01 -0.13 9.63
N THR A 83 4.95 -1.01 9.97
CA THR A 83 6.36 -0.66 10.23
C THR A 83 6.99 0.08 9.05
N ILE A 84 6.82 -0.46 7.83
CA ILE A 84 7.31 0.20 6.61
C ILE A 84 6.66 1.59 6.47
N TYR A 85 5.37 1.67 6.75
CA TYR A 85 4.60 2.89 6.59
C TYR A 85 4.92 3.97 7.63
N SER A 86 5.07 3.61 8.92
CA SER A 86 5.48 4.50 10.01
C SER A 86 6.83 5.14 9.69
N ARG A 87 7.82 4.33 9.30
CA ARG A 87 9.16 4.82 8.93
C ARG A 87 9.11 5.75 7.72
N MET A 88 8.33 5.41 6.69
CA MET A 88 8.14 6.29 5.54
C MET A 88 7.49 7.62 5.94
N THR A 89 6.50 7.59 6.83
CA THR A 89 5.82 8.78 7.34
C THR A 89 6.77 9.68 8.12
N SER A 90 7.63 9.11 8.96
CA SER A 90 8.67 9.85 9.70
C SER A 90 9.68 10.54 8.78
N ARG A 91 10.14 9.84 7.73
CA ARG A 91 11.03 10.44 6.71
C ARG A 91 10.37 11.58 5.94
N ILE A 92 9.10 11.42 5.58
CA ILE A 92 8.32 12.49 4.93
C ILE A 92 8.21 13.69 5.87
N ARG A 93 7.91 13.48 7.17
CA ARG A 93 7.87 14.58 8.15
C ARG A 93 9.20 15.32 8.23
N THR A 94 10.32 14.60 8.34
CA THR A 94 11.66 15.19 8.40
C THR A 94 11.92 16.09 7.19
N ARG A 95 11.53 15.66 5.98
CA ARG A 95 11.65 16.47 4.75
C ARG A 95 10.69 17.65 4.69
N LEU A 96 9.47 17.50 5.22
CA LEU A 96 8.52 18.60 5.34
C LEU A 96 9.06 19.70 6.26
N ASP A 97 9.68 19.31 7.37
CA ASP A 97 10.25 20.23 8.34
C ASP A 97 11.56 20.87 7.81
N GLY A 98 12.30 20.15 6.97
CA GLY A 98 13.47 20.65 6.25
C GLY A 98 13.15 21.48 5.00
N GLY A 99 11.88 21.72 4.66
CA GLY A 99 11.49 22.54 3.50
C GLY A 99 11.83 21.91 2.14
N ALA A 100 11.89 20.58 2.05
CA ALA A 100 12.32 19.87 0.83
C ALA A 100 11.29 19.87 -0.32
N PHE A 101 10.07 20.37 -0.08
CA PHE A 101 8.98 20.37 -1.05
C PHE A 101 8.60 21.79 -1.46
N ALA A 102 8.31 21.97 -2.75
CA ALA A 102 7.92 23.26 -3.29
C ALA A 102 6.54 23.73 -2.77
N ASN A 103 5.65 22.79 -2.44
CA ASN A 103 4.36 23.06 -1.83
C ASN A 103 4.19 22.27 -0.52
N THR A 104 4.87 22.74 0.53
CA THR A 104 4.89 22.11 1.85
C THR A 104 3.49 21.94 2.46
N GLU A 105 2.61 22.94 2.33
CA GLU A 105 1.25 22.88 2.87
C GLU A 105 0.43 21.77 2.20
N TRP A 106 0.49 21.70 0.86
CA TRP A 106 -0.17 20.62 0.12
C TRP A 106 0.41 19.26 0.47
N MET A 107 1.73 19.14 0.63
CA MET A 107 2.34 17.88 1.06
C MET A 107 1.95 17.49 2.49
N ARG A 108 1.79 18.43 3.43
CA ARG A 108 1.26 18.13 4.78
C ARG A 108 -0.18 17.61 4.70
N ALA A 109 -1.04 18.25 3.90
CA ALA A 109 -2.41 17.80 3.69
C ALA A 109 -2.47 16.42 3.00
N TYR A 110 -1.63 16.20 1.98
CA TYR A 110 -1.47 14.92 1.29
C TYR A 110 -1.08 13.84 2.29
N THR A 111 0.04 13.97 3.01
CA THR A 111 0.52 12.94 3.94
C THR A 111 -0.50 12.64 5.05
N THR A 112 -1.13 13.67 5.63
CA THR A 112 -2.15 13.50 6.68
C THR A 112 -3.40 12.79 6.14
N THR A 113 -3.87 13.18 4.95
CA THR A 113 -5.03 12.54 4.31
C THR A 113 -4.73 11.09 3.95
N PHE A 114 -3.51 10.81 3.46
CA PHE A 114 -3.08 9.45 3.12
C PHE A 114 -3.07 8.54 4.35
N ALA A 115 -2.55 9.01 5.48
CA ALA A 115 -2.58 8.29 6.74
C ALA A 115 -4.02 8.03 7.22
N ASN A 116 -4.92 8.98 7.01
CA ASN A 116 -6.33 8.82 7.33
C ASN A 116 -7.05 7.78 6.44
N TYR A 117 -6.58 7.51 5.22
CA TYR A 117 -7.10 6.39 4.42
C TYR A 117 -6.75 5.03 5.04
N TYR A 118 -5.48 4.83 5.41
CA TYR A 118 -5.05 3.63 6.14
C TYR A 118 -5.82 3.47 7.45
N ARG A 119 -5.88 4.53 8.26
CA ARG A 119 -6.61 4.57 9.54
C ARG A 119 -8.05 4.11 9.41
N ARG A 120 -8.78 4.66 8.42
CA ARG A 120 -10.19 4.32 8.17
C ARG A 120 -10.35 2.86 7.76
N ALA A 121 -9.48 2.36 6.89
CA ALA A 121 -9.53 0.96 6.47
C ALA A 121 -9.24 0.02 7.65
N PHE A 122 -8.23 0.35 8.46
CA PHE A 122 -7.87 -0.41 9.65
C PHE A 122 -9.00 -0.42 10.68
N LEU A 123 -9.53 0.76 11.06
CA LEU A 123 -10.63 0.89 12.02
C LEU A 123 -11.88 0.13 11.58
N ALA A 124 -12.26 0.26 10.31
CA ALA A 124 -13.42 -0.45 9.76
C ALA A 124 -13.22 -1.96 9.79
N PHE A 125 -12.01 -2.44 9.50
CA PHE A 125 -11.69 -3.86 9.54
C PHE A 125 -11.69 -4.39 10.98
N GLU A 126 -11.04 -3.68 11.91
CA GLU A 126 -10.99 -4.03 13.33
C GLU A 126 -12.39 -4.12 13.95
N ARG A 127 -13.29 -3.20 13.59
CA ARG A 127 -14.69 -3.18 14.05
C ARG A 127 -15.62 -4.16 13.33
N GLY A 128 -15.12 -4.88 12.32
CA GLY A 128 -15.93 -5.75 11.49
C GLY A 128 -16.92 -5.05 10.54
N ASP A 129 -16.78 -3.74 10.31
CA ASP A 129 -17.55 -3.00 9.30
C ASP A 129 -17.01 -3.25 7.88
N LEU A 130 -17.14 -4.50 7.43
CA LEU A 130 -16.60 -4.97 6.15
C LEU A 130 -17.17 -4.26 4.92
N GLY A 131 -18.29 -3.54 5.05
CA GLY A 131 -18.86 -2.69 4.00
C GLY A 131 -18.06 -1.40 3.78
N ALA A 132 -17.38 -0.92 4.83
CA ALA A 132 -16.51 0.25 4.78
C ALA A 132 -15.05 -0.07 4.45
N VAL A 133 -14.63 -1.35 4.53
CA VAL A 133 -13.26 -1.76 4.19
C VAL A 133 -13.11 -1.98 2.68
N PRO A 134 -12.20 -1.27 2.00
CA PRO A 134 -11.89 -1.55 0.60
C PRO A 134 -11.39 -2.98 0.39
N GLU A 135 -11.81 -3.63 -0.69
CA GLU A 135 -11.42 -5.01 -1.01
C GLU A 135 -9.90 -5.27 -0.96
N PRO A 136 -9.01 -4.41 -1.49
CA PRO A 136 -7.56 -4.63 -1.37
C PRO A 136 -7.09 -4.68 0.08
N TRP A 137 -7.65 -3.83 0.96
CA TRP A 137 -7.36 -3.81 2.38
C TRP A 137 -7.93 -5.03 3.12
N ARG A 138 -9.11 -5.51 2.74
CA ARG A 138 -9.67 -6.76 3.28
C ARG A 138 -8.74 -7.95 3.02
N ILE A 139 -8.23 -8.05 1.79
CA ILE A 139 -7.26 -9.11 1.43
C ILE A 139 -5.99 -8.94 2.26
N ALA A 140 -5.46 -7.72 2.38
CA ALA A 140 -4.23 -7.46 3.14
C ALA A 140 -4.37 -7.82 4.63
N PHE A 141 -5.34 -7.23 5.33
CA PHE A 141 -5.52 -7.47 6.75
C PHE A 141 -5.93 -8.90 7.07
N GLY A 142 -6.86 -9.48 6.30
CA GLY A 142 -7.29 -10.85 6.53
C GLY A 142 -6.20 -11.87 6.19
N THR A 143 -5.32 -11.60 5.21
CA THR A 143 -4.17 -12.47 4.96
C THR A 143 -3.19 -12.42 6.14
N ALA A 144 -2.90 -11.23 6.65
CA ALA A 144 -2.03 -11.05 7.81
C ALA A 144 -2.58 -11.78 9.05
N LEU A 145 -3.87 -11.65 9.36
CA LEU A 145 -4.50 -12.35 10.49
C LEU A 145 -4.52 -13.88 10.33
N ARG A 146 -4.63 -14.39 9.11
CA ARG A 146 -4.58 -15.84 8.86
C ARG A 146 -3.18 -16.42 9.04
N GLY A 147 -2.14 -15.60 8.93
CA GLY A 147 -0.74 -16.03 9.06
C GLY A 147 -0.31 -17.10 8.06
N ASP A 148 -1.04 -17.27 6.96
CA ASP A 148 -0.85 -18.35 5.99
C ASP A 148 -0.14 -17.91 4.69
N ALA A 149 0.33 -16.66 4.66
CA ALA A 149 1.21 -16.10 3.64
C ALA A 149 2.64 -15.95 4.18
N LEU A 150 3.60 -15.56 3.34
CA LEU A 150 4.92 -15.12 3.80
C LEU A 150 4.85 -13.69 4.34
N VAL A 151 5.73 -13.31 5.28
CA VAL A 151 5.77 -11.93 5.82
C VAL A 151 5.90 -10.91 4.69
N MET A 152 6.70 -11.22 3.67
CA MET A 152 6.86 -10.37 2.49
C MET A 152 5.57 -10.21 1.68
N GLN A 153 4.73 -11.24 1.61
CA GLN A 153 3.44 -11.10 0.94
C GLN A 153 2.53 -10.13 1.71
N ASP A 154 2.54 -10.15 3.05
CA ASP A 154 1.77 -9.20 3.87
C ASP A 154 2.22 -7.76 3.64
N ALA A 155 3.54 -7.53 3.59
CA ALA A 155 4.11 -6.23 3.24
C ALA A 155 3.57 -5.73 1.89
N PHE A 156 3.57 -6.57 0.85
CA PHE A 156 3.16 -6.14 -0.49
C PHE A 156 1.66 -5.99 -0.64
N LEU A 157 0.88 -6.78 0.08
CA LEU A 157 -0.56 -6.60 0.13
C LEU A 157 -0.90 -5.23 0.71
N GLY A 158 -0.20 -4.82 1.78
CA GLY A 158 -0.32 -3.47 2.34
C GLY A 158 0.13 -2.38 1.37
N ILE A 159 1.31 -2.52 0.76
CA ILE A 159 1.81 -1.55 -0.25
C ILE A 159 0.84 -1.45 -1.42
N ASN A 160 0.30 -2.56 -1.91
CA ASN A 160 -0.67 -2.58 -2.98
C ASN A 160 -1.97 -1.86 -2.58
N ALA A 161 -2.52 -2.12 -1.40
CA ALA A 161 -3.72 -1.43 -0.95
C ALA A 161 -3.46 0.07 -0.74
N HIS A 162 -2.33 0.45 -0.17
CA HIS A 162 -2.04 1.85 0.12
C HIS A 162 -1.63 2.65 -1.13
N VAL A 163 -0.69 2.15 -1.93
CA VAL A 163 -0.17 2.85 -3.11
C VAL A 163 -1.10 2.71 -4.31
N ASN A 164 -1.61 1.51 -4.60
CA ASN A 164 -2.40 1.30 -5.82
C ASN A 164 -3.88 1.61 -5.66
N TYR A 165 -4.40 1.74 -4.42
CA TYR A 165 -5.80 2.11 -4.18
C TYR A 165 -5.95 3.45 -3.45
N ASP A 166 -5.43 3.60 -2.22
CA ASP A 166 -5.68 4.81 -1.41
C ASP A 166 -5.08 6.08 -2.03
N LEU A 167 -3.91 5.97 -2.65
CA LEU A 167 -3.14 7.14 -3.11
C LEU A 167 -3.89 7.96 -4.17
N ALA A 168 -4.55 7.31 -5.12
CA ALA A 168 -5.31 8.02 -6.15
C ALA A 168 -6.49 8.80 -5.56
N LEU A 169 -7.15 8.21 -4.56
CA LEU A 169 -8.28 8.82 -3.87
C LEU A 169 -7.80 9.97 -2.98
N THR A 170 -6.68 9.78 -2.29
CA THR A 170 -6.01 10.81 -1.49
C THR A 170 -5.67 12.02 -2.32
N LEU A 171 -4.97 11.84 -3.46
CA LEU A 171 -4.58 12.92 -4.36
C LEU A 171 -5.80 13.71 -4.84
N ARG A 172 -6.89 13.01 -5.19
CA ARG A 172 -8.15 13.65 -5.54
C ARG A 172 -8.73 14.46 -4.38
N ASP A 173 -8.74 13.93 -3.17
CA ASP A 173 -9.37 14.57 -2.02
C ASP A 173 -8.59 15.81 -1.53
N VAL A 174 -7.26 15.82 -1.65
CA VAL A 174 -6.42 17.00 -1.35
C VAL A 174 -6.35 18.01 -2.49
N GLY A 175 -6.87 17.65 -3.67
CA GLY A 175 -6.92 18.48 -4.87
C GLY A 175 -5.57 18.65 -5.57
N ILE A 176 -5.58 18.48 -6.90
CA ILE A 176 -4.37 18.54 -7.75
C ILE A 176 -4.40 19.65 -8.80
N ASP A 177 -5.50 20.39 -8.96
CA ASP A 177 -5.65 21.40 -10.02
C ASP A 177 -4.73 22.61 -9.88
N ALA A 178 -4.80 23.29 -8.73
CA ALA A 178 -3.96 24.44 -8.49
C ALA A 178 -2.48 24.03 -8.43
N ARG A 179 -1.64 24.66 -9.25
CA ARG A 179 -0.19 24.37 -9.35
C ARG A 179 0.10 22.88 -9.63
N ARG A 180 -0.72 22.24 -10.46
CA ARG A 180 -0.64 20.80 -10.78
C ARG A 180 0.77 20.31 -11.13
N ALA A 181 1.55 21.06 -11.90
CA ALA A 181 2.91 20.69 -12.26
C ALA A 181 3.85 20.62 -11.04
N THR A 182 3.77 21.61 -10.15
CA THR A 182 4.55 21.65 -8.91
C THR A 182 4.13 20.53 -7.96
N LYS A 183 2.81 20.32 -7.77
CA LYS A 183 2.29 19.21 -6.95
C LYS A 183 2.70 17.85 -7.51
N ARG A 184 2.75 17.71 -8.84
CA ARG A 184 3.25 16.52 -9.51
C ARG A 184 4.73 16.30 -9.17
N ALA A 185 5.55 17.35 -9.25
CA ALA A 185 6.96 17.26 -8.91
C ALA A 185 7.17 16.84 -7.45
N ASP A 186 6.45 17.47 -6.50
CA ASP A 186 6.51 17.10 -5.08
C ASP A 186 6.05 15.65 -4.83
N HIS A 187 5.01 15.19 -5.55
CA HIS A 187 4.54 13.80 -5.48
C HIS A 187 5.62 12.79 -5.91
N PHE A 188 6.37 13.10 -6.98
CA PHE A 188 7.45 12.22 -7.47
C PHE A 188 8.77 12.41 -6.70
N ALA A 189 8.97 13.53 -6.00
CA ALA A 189 10.11 13.70 -5.08
C ALA A 189 10.09 12.71 -3.91
N VAL A 190 8.93 12.10 -3.64
CA VAL A 190 8.79 10.99 -2.67
C VAL A 190 9.45 9.70 -3.18
N ASP A 191 9.57 9.51 -4.49
CA ASP A 191 10.10 8.28 -5.08
C ASP A 191 11.59 8.10 -4.77
N ASP A 192 12.35 9.20 -4.67
CA ASP A 192 13.74 9.17 -4.23
C ASP A 192 13.92 8.61 -2.81
N MET A 193 12.89 8.72 -1.96
CA MET A 193 12.89 8.11 -0.63
C MET A 193 12.56 6.62 -0.69
N LEU A 194 11.72 6.22 -1.64
CA LEU A 194 11.30 4.83 -1.86
C LEU A 194 12.44 3.98 -2.41
N THR A 195 13.31 4.55 -3.27
CA THR A 195 14.52 3.89 -3.78
C THR A 195 15.32 3.23 -2.68
N ARG A 196 15.61 3.97 -1.61
CA ARG A 196 16.45 3.44 -0.51
C ARG A 196 15.74 2.43 0.37
N LEU A 197 14.41 2.47 0.40
CA LEU A 197 13.58 1.56 1.18
C LEU A 197 13.45 0.20 0.46
N VAL A 198 13.36 0.23 -0.88
CA VAL A 198 13.39 -0.97 -1.73
C VAL A 198 14.73 -1.69 -1.65
N ASP A 199 15.85 -0.96 -1.67
CA ASP A 199 17.20 -1.54 -1.56
C ASP A 199 17.43 -2.28 -0.23
N VAL A 200 16.80 -1.79 0.85
CA VAL A 200 16.80 -2.46 2.16
C VAL A 200 15.96 -3.73 2.13
N GLN A 201 14.74 -3.66 1.57
CA GLN A 201 13.84 -4.82 1.51
C GLN A 201 14.39 -5.94 0.63
N GLN A 202 15.04 -5.62 -0.50
CA GLN A 202 15.69 -6.63 -1.35
C GLN A 202 16.83 -7.36 -0.65
N ARG A 203 17.61 -6.67 0.19
CA ARG A 203 18.66 -7.31 1.00
C ARG A 203 18.09 -8.26 2.05
N LEU A 204 17.05 -7.84 2.75
CA LEU A 204 16.37 -8.69 3.73
C LEU A 204 15.69 -9.90 3.10
N LEU A 205 15.11 -9.71 1.91
CA LEU A 205 14.60 -10.80 1.08
C LEU A 205 15.68 -11.85 0.78
N ALA A 206 16.86 -11.38 0.38
CA ALA A 206 17.98 -12.26 0.08
C ALA A 206 18.50 -12.99 1.33
N GLU A 207 18.62 -12.28 2.45
CA GLU A 207 19.18 -12.79 3.70
C GLU A 207 18.26 -13.78 4.42
N VAL A 208 16.97 -13.48 4.52
CA VAL A 208 15.99 -14.31 5.24
C VAL A 208 15.49 -15.46 4.38
N TYR A 209 15.23 -15.22 3.09
CA TYR A 209 14.49 -16.16 2.25
C TYR A 209 15.33 -16.86 1.18
N ALA A 210 16.58 -16.46 0.98
CA ALA A 210 17.46 -17.03 -0.02
C ALA A 210 18.89 -17.35 0.45
N PRO A 211 19.15 -17.82 1.69
CA PRO A 211 20.51 -18.25 2.05
C PRO A 211 20.93 -19.42 1.17
N GLY A 212 21.84 -19.16 0.21
CA GLY A 212 22.37 -20.14 -0.73
C GLY A 212 21.57 -20.34 -2.03
N VAL A 213 20.63 -19.47 -2.38
CA VAL A 213 19.96 -19.49 -3.69
C VAL A 213 20.73 -18.61 -4.67
N ALA A 214 21.21 -19.19 -5.77
CA ALA A 214 22.05 -18.50 -6.75
C ALA A 214 21.28 -17.55 -7.69
N ASP A 215 19.94 -17.65 -7.75
CA ASP A 215 19.08 -16.85 -8.64
C ASP A 215 17.76 -16.48 -7.94
N ILE A 216 17.71 -15.25 -7.42
CA ILE A 216 16.56 -14.68 -6.70
C ILE A 216 15.40 -14.39 -7.68
N ASP A 217 15.70 -14.00 -8.92
CA ASP A 217 14.70 -13.65 -9.95
C ASP A 217 13.91 -14.89 -10.40
N ALA A 218 14.58 -16.03 -10.59
CA ALA A 218 13.92 -17.30 -10.91
C ALA A 218 12.99 -17.78 -9.77
N THR A 219 13.27 -17.35 -8.55
CA THR A 219 12.61 -17.80 -7.32
C THR A 219 11.42 -16.90 -6.97
N PHE A 220 11.59 -15.58 -7.04
CA PHE A 220 10.60 -14.59 -6.62
C PHE A 220 9.90 -13.86 -7.78
N GLY A 221 10.38 -13.98 -9.02
CA GLY A 221 9.86 -13.39 -10.28
C GLY A 221 8.76 -12.33 -10.14
N ARG A 222 7.50 -12.74 -10.04
CA ARG A 222 6.34 -11.82 -10.01
C ARG A 222 6.25 -10.95 -8.75
N LEU A 223 6.78 -11.41 -7.63
CA LEU A 223 6.88 -10.64 -6.39
C LEU A 223 8.01 -9.62 -6.49
N ASP A 224 9.17 -10.02 -7.02
CA ASP A 224 10.31 -9.12 -7.21
C ASP A 224 9.98 -7.98 -8.20
N GLU A 225 9.33 -8.29 -9.33
CA GLU A 225 8.87 -7.26 -10.28
C GLU A 225 7.97 -6.19 -9.61
N ARG A 226 7.06 -6.59 -8.72
CA ARG A 226 6.15 -5.68 -8.00
C ARG A 226 6.86 -4.81 -6.97
N LEU A 227 7.96 -5.34 -6.45
CA LEU A 227 8.76 -4.72 -5.41
C LEU A 227 9.84 -3.80 -5.90
N SER A 228 10.29 -4.04 -7.13
CA SER A 228 11.25 -3.16 -7.77
C SER A 228 10.79 -1.71 -7.61
N LEU A 229 11.76 -0.80 -7.48
CA LEU A 229 11.48 0.63 -7.50
C LEU A 229 10.57 0.99 -8.70
N LEU A 230 10.76 0.32 -9.83
CA LEU A 230 9.92 0.46 -11.01
C LEU A 230 8.45 0.13 -10.72
N GLY A 231 8.15 -0.96 -10.00
CA GLY A 231 6.78 -1.34 -9.63
C GLY A 231 6.09 -0.33 -8.72
N ILE A 232 6.79 0.22 -7.73
CA ILE A 232 6.24 1.24 -6.82
C ILE A 232 6.05 2.57 -7.55
N THR A 233 7.05 3.01 -8.32
CA THR A 233 6.99 4.24 -9.13
C THR A 233 5.91 4.18 -10.19
N GLU A 234 5.73 3.03 -10.86
CA GLU A 234 4.59 2.76 -11.77
C GLU A 234 3.25 2.91 -11.04
N GLY A 235 3.13 2.36 -9.83
CA GLY A 235 1.93 2.48 -8.99
C GLY A 235 1.61 3.95 -8.65
N ARG A 236 2.62 4.72 -8.26
CA ARG A 236 2.50 6.15 -7.95
C ARG A 236 2.17 6.99 -9.18
N GLU A 237 2.75 6.67 -10.33
CA GLU A 237 2.40 7.32 -11.59
C GLU A 237 0.94 7.01 -11.98
N GLN A 238 0.52 5.77 -11.83
CA GLN A 238 -0.86 5.40 -12.08
C GLN A 238 -1.82 6.16 -11.15
N ALA A 239 -1.49 6.22 -9.85
CA ALA A 239 -2.34 6.92 -8.88
C ALA A 239 -2.52 8.39 -9.27
N TRP A 240 -1.45 9.04 -9.74
CA TRP A 240 -1.52 10.39 -10.30
C TRP A 240 -2.45 10.46 -11.53
N ARG A 241 -2.32 9.53 -12.49
CA ARG A 241 -3.18 9.50 -13.69
C ARG A 241 -4.66 9.31 -13.34
N VAL A 242 -4.97 8.43 -12.39
CA VAL A 242 -6.34 8.20 -11.90
C VAL A 242 -6.86 9.45 -11.20
N ALA A 243 -6.07 10.10 -10.34
CA ALA A 243 -6.45 11.34 -9.69
C ALA A 243 -6.78 12.45 -10.71
N VAL A 244 -5.97 12.61 -11.77
CA VAL A 244 -6.25 13.53 -12.89
C VAL A 244 -7.58 13.21 -13.56
N VAL A 245 -7.89 11.93 -13.80
CA VAL A 245 -9.18 11.54 -14.38
C VAL A 245 -10.34 11.87 -13.42
N LEU A 246 -10.19 11.59 -12.13
CA LEU A 246 -11.23 11.86 -11.13
C LEU A 246 -11.51 13.35 -10.94
N GLU A 247 -10.46 14.17 -11.02
CA GLU A 247 -10.52 15.63 -10.91
C GLU A 247 -11.15 16.25 -12.17
N ASP A 248 -10.63 15.91 -13.35
CA ASP A 248 -11.04 16.54 -14.62
C ASP A 248 -12.41 16.04 -15.14
N ALA A 249 -12.85 14.85 -14.73
CA ALA A 249 -14.09 14.27 -15.23
C ALA A 249 -15.30 15.05 -14.70
N ALA A 250 -15.98 15.80 -15.55
CA ALA A 250 -17.24 16.48 -15.19
C ALA A 250 -18.42 15.51 -15.04
N TRP A 251 -18.41 14.38 -15.76
CA TRP A 251 -19.53 13.45 -15.81
C TRP A 251 -19.42 12.35 -14.73
N PRO A 252 -20.43 12.19 -13.83
CA PRO A 252 -20.35 11.23 -12.72
C PRO A 252 -20.06 9.78 -13.13
N PRO A 253 -20.61 9.23 -14.23
CA PRO A 253 -20.28 7.88 -14.69
C PRO A 253 -18.80 7.67 -15.01
N ILE A 254 -18.07 8.67 -15.53
CA ILE A 254 -16.61 8.54 -15.76
C ILE A 254 -15.88 8.41 -14.42
N ARG A 255 -16.27 9.18 -13.40
CA ARG A 255 -15.70 9.08 -12.05
C ARG A 255 -15.98 7.70 -11.44
N SER A 256 -17.20 7.19 -11.58
CA SER A 256 -17.57 5.86 -11.11
C SER A 256 -16.76 4.76 -11.81
N ALA A 257 -16.59 4.86 -13.14
CA ALA A 257 -15.77 3.92 -13.90
C ALA A 257 -14.30 3.96 -13.47
N ALA A 258 -13.72 5.14 -13.29
CA ALA A 258 -12.34 5.29 -12.81
C ALA A 258 -12.14 4.70 -11.41
N ARG A 259 -13.07 4.94 -10.47
CA ARG A 259 -13.04 4.32 -9.14
C ARG A 259 -13.19 2.80 -9.20
N TRP A 260 -14.03 2.30 -10.09
CA TRP A 260 -14.21 0.87 -10.29
C TRP A 260 -12.93 0.22 -10.84
N VAL A 261 -12.30 0.80 -11.87
CA VAL A 261 -11.01 0.32 -12.42
C VAL A 261 -9.94 0.34 -11.34
N LEU A 262 -9.84 1.43 -10.58
CA LEU A 262 -8.91 1.55 -9.45
C LEU A 262 -9.09 0.41 -8.45
N ARG A 263 -10.33 0.18 -7.98
CA ARG A 263 -10.64 -0.93 -7.07
C ARG A 263 -10.29 -2.28 -7.69
N ALA A 264 -10.79 -2.56 -8.89
CA ALA A 264 -10.65 -3.86 -9.53
C ALA A 264 -9.17 -4.22 -9.81
N THR A 265 -8.36 -3.25 -10.24
CA THR A 265 -6.92 -3.47 -10.48
C THR A 265 -6.16 -3.66 -9.17
N ALA A 266 -6.46 -2.89 -8.12
CA ALA A 266 -5.85 -3.09 -6.81
C ALA A 266 -6.26 -4.43 -6.16
N THR A 267 -7.53 -4.83 -6.25
CA THR A 267 -8.02 -6.13 -5.76
C THR A 267 -7.33 -7.26 -6.54
N GLY A 268 -7.25 -7.14 -7.87
CA GLY A 268 -6.58 -8.12 -8.72
C GLY A 268 -5.09 -8.23 -8.43
N GLY A 269 -4.42 -7.11 -8.19
CA GLY A 269 -3.04 -7.05 -7.74
C GLY A 269 -2.83 -7.80 -6.42
N ALA A 270 -3.73 -7.62 -5.45
CA ALA A 270 -3.70 -8.34 -4.19
C ALA A 270 -3.83 -9.87 -4.38
N VAL A 271 -4.73 -10.30 -5.27
CA VAL A 271 -4.89 -11.72 -5.62
C VAL A 271 -3.63 -12.29 -6.27
N VAL A 272 -2.96 -11.51 -7.13
CA VAL A 272 -1.69 -11.92 -7.74
C VAL A 272 -0.59 -12.04 -6.69
N ILE A 273 -0.48 -11.09 -5.77
CA ILE A 273 0.52 -11.10 -4.69
C ILE A 273 0.29 -12.31 -3.79
N ARG A 274 -0.96 -12.54 -3.37
CA ARG A 274 -1.34 -13.67 -2.50
C ARG A 274 -1.05 -15.02 -3.15
N ASN A 275 -1.29 -15.12 -4.46
CA ASN A 275 -1.11 -16.33 -5.25
C ASN A 275 0.18 -16.34 -6.08
N ALA A 276 1.14 -15.47 -5.77
CA ALA A 276 2.41 -15.46 -6.49
C ALA A 276 3.12 -16.78 -6.16
N GLY A 277 2.97 -17.72 -7.09
CA GLY A 277 3.31 -19.12 -6.92
C GLY A 277 4.81 -19.29 -6.75
N LEU A 278 5.22 -19.40 -5.50
CA LEU A 278 6.43 -20.10 -5.14
C LEU A 278 6.16 -21.61 -5.28
N HIS A 279 7.15 -22.38 -5.75
CA HIS A 279 6.99 -23.84 -5.87
C HIS A 279 6.54 -24.43 -4.51
N PRO A 280 5.57 -25.36 -4.42
CA PRO A 280 5.01 -25.81 -3.13
C PRO A 280 6.08 -26.26 -2.11
N HIS A 281 7.10 -26.98 -2.58
CA HIS A 281 8.25 -27.38 -1.75
C HIS A 281 9.11 -26.20 -1.26
N LEU A 282 9.23 -25.13 -2.05
CA LEU A 282 9.90 -23.91 -1.64
C LEU A 282 9.03 -23.13 -0.64
N LEU A 283 7.72 -23.01 -0.87
CA LEU A 283 6.78 -22.42 0.11
C LEU A 283 6.87 -23.15 1.45
N ASP A 284 6.84 -24.47 1.45
CA ASP A 284 6.95 -25.27 2.67
C ASP A 284 8.33 -25.14 3.32
N ARG A 285 9.39 -24.95 2.53
CA ARG A 285 10.74 -24.68 3.05
C ARG A 285 10.85 -23.29 3.67
N LEU A 286 10.30 -22.26 3.02
CA LEU A 286 10.31 -20.89 3.49
C LEU A 286 9.43 -20.73 4.74
N ARG A 287 8.22 -21.32 4.74
CA ARG A 287 7.36 -21.40 5.93
C ARG A 287 8.03 -22.15 7.07
N ARG A 288 8.83 -23.17 6.76
CA ARG A 288 9.59 -23.91 7.78
C ARG A 288 10.73 -23.08 8.32
N LEU A 289 11.44 -22.32 7.49
CA LEU A 289 12.49 -21.38 7.92
C LEU A 289 11.92 -20.25 8.80
N GLU A 290 10.76 -19.68 8.45
CA GLU A 290 10.04 -18.71 9.31
C GLU A 290 9.61 -19.33 10.65
N ARG A 291 9.35 -20.65 10.71
CA ARG A 291 8.97 -21.35 11.95
C ARG A 291 10.14 -21.88 12.79
N GLU A 292 11.24 -22.27 12.14
CA GLU A 292 12.34 -23.03 12.76
C GLU A 292 13.65 -22.23 12.87
N GLY A 293 13.80 -21.10 12.18
CA GLY A 293 15.10 -20.42 12.04
C GLY A 293 15.13 -18.93 12.39
N ILE A 294 14.05 -18.18 12.15
CA ILE A 294 13.93 -16.74 12.44
C ILE A 294 12.45 -16.46 12.71
N THR A 295 12.09 -16.11 13.94
CA THR A 295 10.72 -15.75 14.33
C THR A 295 10.21 -14.55 13.53
N ASP A 296 8.89 -14.41 13.36
CA ASP A 296 8.28 -13.22 12.74
C ASP A 296 8.79 -11.93 13.41
N GLU A 297 9.03 -11.97 14.73
CA GLU A 297 9.67 -10.89 15.51
C GLU A 297 11.10 -10.58 15.06
N GLU A 298 11.93 -11.57 14.77
CA GLU A 298 13.30 -11.37 14.30
C GLU A 298 13.35 -10.87 12.85
N ILE A 299 12.43 -11.33 11.99
CA ILE A 299 12.28 -10.79 10.62
C ILE A 299 11.84 -9.32 10.69
N LEU A 300 10.87 -9.01 11.55
CA LEU A 300 10.41 -7.65 11.81
C LEU A 300 11.53 -6.79 12.42
N ALA A 301 12.30 -7.30 13.38
CA ALA A 301 13.43 -6.58 13.97
C ALA A 301 14.53 -6.31 12.95
N SER A 302 14.81 -7.26 12.05
CA SER A 302 15.77 -7.09 10.96
C SER A 302 15.27 -6.07 9.92
N LEU A 303 13.98 -6.11 9.60
CA LEU A 303 13.29 -5.08 8.80
C LEU A 303 13.42 -3.70 9.43
N VAL A 304 13.10 -3.57 10.73
CA VAL A 304 13.22 -2.32 11.48
C VAL A 304 14.66 -1.80 11.49
N SER A 305 15.62 -2.65 11.85
CA SER A 305 17.05 -2.28 11.92
C SER A 305 17.57 -1.78 10.58
N SER A 306 17.25 -2.49 9.49
CA SER A 306 17.73 -2.11 8.17
C SER A 306 17.04 -0.84 7.65
N LEU A 307 15.81 -0.56 8.08
CA LEU A 307 15.12 0.68 7.78
C LEU A 307 15.71 1.87 8.54
N ASP A 308 16.24 1.68 9.74
CA ASP A 308 16.83 2.75 10.57
C ASP A 308 18.24 3.16 10.12
N GLU A 309 18.95 2.32 9.36
CA GLU A 309 20.30 2.60 8.81
C GLU A 309 20.33 3.55 7.59
N VAL A 310 19.17 3.97 7.09
CA VAL A 310 18.99 4.68 5.79
C VAL A 310 18.36 6.06 5.94
#